data_AF-A0A9X7IQ73-F1
#
_entry.id   AF-A0A9X7IQ73-F1
#
_cell.length_a   1.000
_cell.length_b   1.000
_cell.length_c   1.000
_cell.angle_alpha   90.00
_cell.angle_beta   90.00
_cell.angle_gamma   90.00
#
_symmetry.space_group_name_H-M   'P 1'
#
loop_
_entity.id
_entity.type
_entity.pdbx_description
1 polymer ?
#
loop_
_entity_poly.entity_id
_entity_poly.type
_entity_poly.pdbx_seq_one_letter_code
_entity_poly.pdbx_strand_id
1 'polypeptide(L)'
;MDMQRVVNRMWATAGITLVGLGAATVTPAAPAPSAVSVVDIALTADAEQITLDLVRHGQSTDDLNNILGTLPPGAPLTEAGVQQANAVAQAIQQAFPNGISGIYASELIRTQETADPLAQALGMDVQVLAGLNEIPAGIFEGQPRYLLTEIGYFAPMAAWVLGLVLVPVPGSINGVQFDEQVTGAIDTIYNDTVAGEGPLAAVAYSSGGPNAIWALMNVENPPFLLLLQQLLETLGPPPNAGQAILEGNPTDGWTLVSWNGTAVPQTPDLLTGLFVDFRDLIVAPQVAAWHVWEAIQGGDSTDISSALQTGFNDVLAAFTAFPQAVIDTITGALGDSTGVAAASVADGLAGAI
;
A
#
# COMPACT_ATOMS: atom_id res chain seq x y z
N MET A 1 -37.68 22.29 18.26
CA MET A 1 -37.99 21.71 19.59
C MET A 1 -38.61 20.36 19.29
N ASP A 2 -38.08 19.18 19.62
CA ASP A 2 -36.87 18.69 20.29
C ASP A 2 -36.76 17.25 19.75
N MET A 3 -35.63 16.85 19.18
CA MET A 3 -34.50 16.20 19.84
C MET A 3 -34.83 14.82 20.48
N GLN A 4 -34.23 13.79 19.86
CA GLN A 4 -33.60 12.62 20.48
C GLN A 4 -34.45 11.46 21.04
N ARG A 5 -34.34 10.29 20.38
CA ARG A 5 -33.51 9.13 20.79
C ARG A 5 -33.99 7.86 20.07
N VAL A 6 -33.16 7.29 19.21
CA VAL A 6 -33.03 5.82 19.10
C VAL A 6 -31.56 5.50 18.83
N VAL A 7 -30.94 4.92 19.85
CA VAL A 7 -29.70 4.15 19.78
C VAL A 7 -30.14 2.69 19.81
N ASN A 8 -29.77 1.85 18.84
CA ASN A 8 -28.63 0.94 18.98
C ASN A 8 -28.50 -0.03 17.78
N ARG A 9 -27.24 -0.35 17.46
CA ARG A 9 -26.79 -1.35 16.48
C ARG A 9 -27.07 -2.78 16.96
N MET A 10 -27.25 -3.72 16.03
CA MET A 10 -27.05 -5.16 16.27
C MET A 10 -26.25 -5.74 15.09
N TRP A 11 -25.05 -6.23 15.38
CA TRP A 11 -24.32 -7.19 14.56
C TRP A 11 -24.71 -8.59 15.06
N ALA A 12 -25.09 -9.47 14.13
CA ALA A 12 -25.54 -10.82 14.43
C ALA A 12 -24.36 -11.80 14.45
N THR A 13 -24.17 -12.49 15.58
CA THR A 13 -23.26 -13.63 15.72
C THR A 13 -24.07 -14.92 15.53
N ALA A 14 -23.69 -15.76 14.57
CA ALA A 14 -24.29 -17.08 14.37
C ALA A 14 -23.62 -18.10 15.30
N GLY A 15 -24.42 -18.72 16.19
CA GLY A 15 -23.99 -19.82 17.05
C GLY A 15 -24.33 -21.18 16.42
N ILE A 16 -23.43 -22.15 16.58
CA ILE A 16 -23.67 -23.57 16.27
C ILE A 16 -23.85 -24.33 17.59
N THR A 17 -24.99 -25.00 17.71
CA THR A 17 -25.39 -25.87 18.83
C THR A 17 -24.92 -27.30 18.60
N LEU A 18 -24.38 -27.96 19.62
CA LEU A 18 -24.25 -29.42 19.66
C LEU A 18 -24.58 -29.92 21.08
N VAL A 19 -25.59 -30.79 21.16
CA VAL A 19 -26.01 -31.50 22.38
C VAL A 19 -25.54 -32.95 22.28
N GLY A 20 -24.91 -33.45 23.35
CA GLY A 20 -24.63 -34.87 23.56
C GLY A 20 -24.17 -35.14 24.99
N LEU A 21 -25.09 -35.61 25.83
CA LEU A 21 -24.91 -35.97 27.24
C LEU A 21 -24.13 -37.29 27.43
N GLY A 22 -23.27 -37.33 28.45
CA GLY A 22 -22.70 -38.57 29.01
C GLY A 22 -21.93 -38.29 30.29
N ALA A 23 -22.55 -38.52 31.45
CA ALA A 23 -21.91 -38.39 32.76
C ALA A 23 -21.16 -39.67 33.15
N ALA A 24 -19.85 -39.56 33.36
CA ALA A 24 -19.04 -40.54 34.08
C ALA A 24 -18.12 -39.79 35.04
N THR A 25 -18.23 -40.09 36.34
CA THR A 25 -17.42 -39.49 37.41
C THR A 25 -15.99 -40.02 37.35
N VAL A 26 -15.04 -39.15 37.02
CA VAL A 26 -13.60 -39.44 37.09
C VAL A 26 -12.94 -38.35 37.93
N THR A 27 -12.13 -38.78 38.90
CA THR A 27 -11.32 -37.95 39.80
C THR A 27 -10.46 -36.95 39.02
N PRO A 28 -10.33 -35.67 39.45
CA PRO A 28 -9.50 -34.71 38.74
C PRO A 28 -8.02 -35.08 38.92
N ALA A 29 -7.44 -35.67 37.88
CA ALA A 29 -5.99 -35.63 37.69
C ALA A 29 -5.61 -34.19 37.34
N ALA A 30 -4.53 -33.68 37.94
CA ALA A 30 -3.99 -32.37 37.62
C ALA A 30 -3.77 -32.25 36.09
N PRO A 31 -4.19 -31.15 35.44
CA PRO A 31 -3.91 -30.98 34.03
C PRO A 31 -2.39 -30.95 33.85
N ALA A 32 -1.89 -31.81 32.95
CA ALA A 32 -0.55 -31.63 32.40
C ALA A 32 -0.45 -30.20 31.85
N PRO A 33 0.69 -29.51 32.02
CA PRO A 33 0.86 -28.19 31.43
C PRO A 33 0.53 -28.30 29.95
N SER A 34 -0.44 -27.51 29.49
CA SER A 34 -0.74 -27.37 28.07
C SER A 34 0.59 -27.18 27.35
N ALA A 35 0.86 -28.04 26.37
CA ALA A 35 1.99 -27.85 25.49
C ALA A 35 1.91 -26.40 24.99
N VAL A 36 2.91 -25.59 25.36
CA VAL A 36 3.16 -24.32 24.71
C VAL A 36 3.23 -24.68 23.23
N SER A 37 2.27 -24.20 22.45
CA SER A 37 2.46 -24.14 21.01
C SER A 37 3.59 -23.15 20.81
N VAL A 38 4.81 -23.68 20.85
CA VAL A 38 5.93 -23.04 20.20
C VAL A 38 5.45 -22.98 18.76
N VAL A 39 5.02 -21.80 18.33
CA VAL A 39 5.00 -21.50 16.91
C VAL A 39 6.42 -21.81 16.50
N ASP A 40 6.59 -22.93 15.80
CA ASP A 40 7.83 -23.20 15.11
C ASP A 40 8.10 -21.92 14.32
N ILE A 41 9.12 -21.17 14.73
CA ILE A 41 9.74 -20.20 13.87
C ILE A 41 10.33 -21.07 12.77
N ALA A 42 9.50 -21.40 11.78
CA ALA A 42 9.99 -21.63 10.47
C ALA A 42 10.77 -20.36 10.16
N LEU A 43 12.10 -20.46 10.20
CA LEU A 43 12.92 -19.61 9.35
C LEU A 43 12.38 -19.87 7.94
N THR A 44 11.42 -19.06 7.50
CA THR A 44 11.06 -18.99 6.09
C THR A 44 12.29 -18.40 5.43
N ALA A 45 13.06 -19.29 4.78
CA ALA A 45 13.95 -18.87 3.73
C ALA A 45 13.14 -17.98 2.77
N ASP A 46 13.62 -16.75 2.59
CA ASP A 46 13.23 -15.71 1.63
C ASP A 46 11.75 -15.68 1.25
N ALA A 47 10.99 -14.73 1.81
CA ALA A 47 9.64 -14.44 1.34
C ALA A 47 9.69 -14.23 -0.19
N GLU A 48 8.86 -14.96 -0.94
CA GLU A 48 8.96 -14.98 -2.38
C GLU A 48 8.66 -13.60 -2.95
N GLN A 49 9.59 -13.05 -3.74
CA GLN A 49 9.40 -11.75 -4.36
C GLN A 49 8.34 -11.84 -5.47
N ILE A 50 7.40 -10.90 -5.50
CA ILE A 50 6.43 -10.77 -6.59
C ILE A 50 6.60 -9.43 -7.32
N THR A 51 6.10 -9.37 -8.54
CA THR A 51 5.86 -8.12 -9.28
C THR A 51 4.41 -7.67 -9.09
N LEU A 52 4.20 -6.43 -8.66
CA LEU A 52 2.88 -5.82 -8.54
C LEU A 52 2.78 -4.62 -9.49
N ASP A 53 1.85 -4.66 -10.44
CA ASP A 53 1.54 -3.53 -11.32
C ASP A 53 0.32 -2.77 -10.79
N LEU A 54 0.56 -1.60 -10.19
CA LEU A 54 -0.48 -0.69 -9.75
C LEU A 54 -0.92 0.24 -10.89
N VAL A 55 -2.15 0.09 -11.35
CA VAL A 55 -2.69 0.82 -12.49
C VAL A 55 -3.69 1.87 -12.03
N ARG A 56 -3.50 3.13 -12.42
CA ARG A 56 -4.53 4.17 -12.24
C ARG A 56 -5.67 3.92 -13.24
N HIS A 57 -6.92 4.11 -12.84
CA HIS A 57 -8.05 4.08 -13.78
C HIS A 57 -7.87 5.01 -15.00
N GLY A 58 -8.51 4.64 -16.11
CA GLY A 58 -8.70 5.51 -17.28
C GLY A 58 -9.46 6.79 -16.92
N GLN A 59 -9.51 7.77 -17.83
CA GLN A 59 -10.21 9.03 -17.58
C GLN A 59 -11.68 8.80 -17.22
N SER A 60 -12.08 9.27 -16.05
CA SER A 60 -13.49 9.25 -15.61
C SER A 60 -14.24 10.52 -16.01
N THR A 61 -15.57 10.52 -15.90
CA THR A 61 -16.35 11.74 -16.09
C THR A 61 -16.03 12.80 -15.03
N ASP A 62 -15.60 12.41 -13.83
CA ASP A 62 -15.14 13.35 -12.81
C ASP A 62 -13.80 13.98 -13.17
N ASP A 63 -12.85 13.21 -13.72
CA ASP A 63 -11.59 13.75 -14.25
C ASP A 63 -11.87 14.78 -15.35
N LEU A 64 -12.74 14.44 -16.31
CA LEU A 64 -13.11 15.32 -17.41
C LEU A 64 -13.76 16.62 -16.93
N ASN A 65 -14.59 16.53 -15.89
CA ASN A 65 -15.32 17.68 -15.34
C ASN A 65 -14.55 18.41 -14.23
N ASN A 66 -13.32 18.01 -13.93
CA ASN A 66 -12.50 18.54 -12.83
C ASN A 66 -13.21 18.48 -11.47
N ILE A 67 -13.81 17.33 -11.15
CA ILE A 67 -14.48 17.06 -9.88
C ILE A 67 -13.59 16.15 -9.02
N LEU A 68 -13.50 16.45 -7.72
CA LEU A 68 -12.83 15.59 -6.74
C LEU A 68 -13.81 14.52 -6.23
N GLY A 69 -14.00 13.46 -7.01
CA GLY A 69 -14.87 12.32 -6.70
C GLY A 69 -14.10 11.09 -6.21
N THR A 70 -14.12 10.83 -4.91
CA THR A 70 -13.29 9.79 -4.27
C THR A 70 -14.08 8.62 -3.70
N LEU A 71 -15.40 8.75 -3.55
CA LEU A 71 -16.23 7.72 -2.92
C LEU A 71 -16.83 6.71 -3.93
N PRO A 72 -16.85 5.40 -3.62
CA PRO A 72 -17.58 4.41 -4.39
C PRO A 72 -19.10 4.69 -4.44
N PRO A 73 -19.81 4.33 -5.54
CA PRO A 73 -19.28 3.69 -6.73
C PRO A 73 -18.51 4.65 -7.64
N GLY A 74 -18.62 5.96 -7.44
CA GLY A 74 -17.90 6.98 -8.22
C GLY A 74 -18.39 7.15 -9.68
N ALA A 75 -17.69 8.00 -10.42
CA ALA A 75 -17.94 8.25 -11.84
C ALA A 75 -17.44 7.12 -12.77
N PRO A 76 -18.15 6.84 -13.88
CA PRO A 76 -17.69 5.92 -14.92
C PRO A 76 -16.59 6.53 -15.79
N LEU A 77 -15.97 5.69 -16.62
CA LEU A 77 -15.03 6.09 -17.66
C LEU A 77 -15.70 6.92 -18.77
N THR A 78 -14.92 7.84 -19.35
CA THR A 78 -15.27 8.49 -20.62
C THR A 78 -14.92 7.57 -21.80
N GLU A 79 -15.32 7.95 -23.02
CA GLU A 79 -14.87 7.24 -24.23
C GLU A 79 -13.33 7.20 -24.34
N ALA A 80 -12.65 8.27 -23.93
CA ALA A 80 -11.19 8.30 -23.86
C ALA A 80 -10.67 7.37 -22.75
N GLY A 81 -11.33 7.31 -21.60
CA GLY A 81 -11.03 6.36 -20.53
C GLY A 81 -11.13 4.90 -20.97
N VAL A 82 -12.15 4.56 -21.76
CA VAL A 82 -12.29 3.22 -22.34
C VAL A 82 -11.16 2.91 -23.32
N GLN A 83 -10.75 3.86 -24.16
CA GLN A 83 -9.59 3.67 -25.05
C GLN A 83 -8.30 3.46 -24.27
N GLN A 84 -8.10 4.21 -23.19
CA GLN A 84 -6.97 4.06 -22.27
C GLN A 84 -6.96 2.70 -21.58
N ALA A 85 -8.12 2.22 -21.10
CA ALA A 85 -8.28 0.89 -20.50
C ALA A 85 -7.87 -0.23 -21.47
N ASN A 86 -8.28 -0.13 -22.74
CA ASN A 86 -7.87 -1.09 -23.78
C ASN A 86 -6.36 -1.04 -24.05
N ALA A 87 -5.77 0.16 -24.08
CA ALA A 87 -4.35 0.34 -24.33
C ALA A 87 -3.49 -0.24 -23.20
N VAL A 88 -3.84 0.03 -21.94
CA VAL A 88 -3.09 -0.51 -20.79
C VAL A 88 -3.25 -2.03 -20.68
N ALA A 89 -4.43 -2.58 -20.96
CA ALA A 89 -4.61 -4.04 -21.02
C ALA A 89 -3.72 -4.72 -22.07
N GLN A 90 -3.49 -4.08 -23.22
CA GLN A 90 -2.56 -4.58 -24.24
C GLN A 90 -1.10 -4.45 -23.78
N ALA A 91 -0.73 -3.35 -23.13
CA ALA A 91 0.61 -3.14 -22.60
C ALA A 91 0.95 -4.18 -21.52
N ILE A 92 0.02 -4.47 -20.60
CA ILE A 92 0.18 -5.49 -19.56
C ILE A 92 0.39 -6.87 -20.17
N GLN A 93 -0.41 -7.27 -21.16
CA GLN A 93 -0.22 -8.56 -21.84
C GLN A 93 1.15 -8.69 -22.52
N GLN A 94 1.69 -7.58 -23.02
CA GLN A 94 3.04 -7.56 -23.62
C GLN A 94 4.14 -7.60 -22.56
N ALA A 95 3.94 -6.95 -21.42
CA ALA A 95 4.89 -6.92 -20.31
C ALA A 95 4.94 -8.27 -19.57
N PHE A 96 3.82 -8.97 -19.48
CA PHE A 96 3.69 -10.26 -18.79
C PHE A 96 3.31 -11.38 -19.78
N PRO A 97 4.22 -11.78 -20.70
CA PRO A 97 3.92 -12.78 -21.73
C PRO A 97 3.65 -14.18 -21.17
N ASN A 98 4.06 -14.43 -19.93
CA ASN A 98 3.80 -15.67 -19.19
C ASN A 98 2.49 -15.61 -18.38
N GLY A 99 1.74 -14.51 -18.47
CA GLY A 99 0.52 -14.26 -17.70
C GLY A 99 0.79 -13.60 -16.35
N ILE A 100 -0.31 -13.43 -15.60
CA ILE A 100 -0.36 -12.87 -14.24
C ILE A 100 -1.21 -13.80 -13.36
N SER A 101 -1.01 -13.76 -12.05
CA SER A 101 -1.74 -14.57 -11.07
C SER A 101 -3.09 -14.00 -10.67
N GLY A 102 -3.29 -12.68 -10.77
CA GLY A 102 -4.55 -12.06 -10.35
C GLY A 102 -4.77 -10.67 -10.92
N ILE A 103 -6.06 -10.32 -11.04
CA ILE A 103 -6.53 -8.98 -11.38
C ILE A 103 -7.38 -8.48 -10.23
N TYR A 104 -7.00 -7.31 -9.69
CA TYR A 104 -7.66 -6.70 -8.55
C TYR A 104 -8.14 -5.30 -8.92
N ALA A 105 -9.24 -4.84 -8.34
CA ALA A 105 -9.72 -3.48 -8.54
C ALA A 105 -10.29 -2.91 -7.23
N SER A 106 -10.36 -1.59 -7.14
CA SER A 106 -11.10 -0.94 -6.07
C SER A 106 -12.62 -1.04 -6.25
N GLU A 107 -13.39 -0.56 -5.27
CA GLU A 107 -14.85 -0.53 -5.36
C GLU A 107 -15.39 0.56 -6.32
N LEU A 108 -14.50 1.42 -6.84
CA LEU A 108 -14.88 2.50 -7.75
C LEU A 108 -15.10 1.93 -9.16
N ILE A 109 -16.24 2.23 -9.77
CA ILE A 109 -16.62 1.63 -11.05
C ILE A 109 -15.61 1.91 -12.15
N ARG A 110 -14.98 3.10 -12.16
CA ARG A 110 -13.90 3.44 -13.10
C ARG A 110 -12.68 2.52 -13.02
N THR A 111 -12.33 1.96 -11.86
CA THR A 111 -11.18 1.04 -11.76
C THR A 111 -11.57 -0.33 -12.31
N GLN A 112 -12.78 -0.80 -12.01
CA GLN A 112 -13.34 -2.04 -12.56
C GLN A 112 -13.49 -1.96 -14.09
N GLU A 113 -14.08 -0.89 -14.62
CA GLU A 113 -14.18 -0.64 -16.06
C GLU A 113 -12.80 -0.53 -16.74
N THR A 114 -11.76 -0.12 -16.01
CA THR A 114 -10.38 -0.11 -16.53
C THR A 114 -9.77 -1.52 -16.54
N ALA A 115 -10.12 -2.37 -15.57
CA ALA A 115 -9.67 -3.76 -15.47
C ALA A 115 -10.34 -4.69 -16.49
N ASP A 116 -11.60 -4.40 -16.85
CA ASP A 116 -12.44 -5.25 -17.71
C ASP A 116 -11.77 -5.73 -19.01
N PRO A 117 -11.06 -4.90 -19.80
CA PRO A 117 -10.44 -5.37 -21.03
C PRO A 117 -9.34 -6.41 -20.79
N LEU A 118 -8.57 -6.28 -19.71
CA LEU A 118 -7.54 -7.26 -19.35
C LEU A 118 -8.19 -8.56 -18.86
N ALA A 119 -9.20 -8.46 -17.99
CA ALA A 119 -9.95 -9.59 -17.48
C ALA A 119 -10.58 -10.43 -18.61
N GLN A 120 -11.20 -9.76 -19.59
CA GLN A 120 -11.77 -10.43 -20.78
C GLN A 120 -10.70 -11.09 -21.66
N ALA A 121 -9.55 -10.44 -21.84
CA ALA A 121 -8.47 -10.98 -22.67
C ALA A 121 -7.83 -12.23 -22.05
N LEU A 122 -7.72 -12.27 -20.72
CA LEU A 122 -7.12 -13.39 -19.99
C LEU A 122 -8.13 -14.44 -19.52
N GLY A 123 -9.44 -14.15 -19.59
CA GLY A 123 -10.48 -15.03 -19.06
C GLY A 123 -10.42 -15.16 -17.53
N MET A 124 -10.03 -14.08 -16.84
CA MET A 124 -9.89 -14.02 -15.39
C MET A 124 -10.98 -13.14 -14.77
N ASP A 125 -11.36 -13.42 -13.53
CA ASP A 125 -12.26 -12.58 -12.76
C ASP A 125 -11.51 -11.43 -12.08
N VAL A 126 -12.17 -10.27 -11.94
CA VAL A 126 -11.64 -9.12 -11.19
C VAL A 126 -12.04 -9.26 -9.72
N GLN A 127 -11.06 -9.27 -8.83
CA GLN A 127 -11.28 -9.29 -7.38
C GLN A 127 -11.38 -7.86 -6.83
N VAL A 128 -12.49 -7.53 -6.16
CA VAL A 128 -12.70 -6.17 -5.63
C VAL A 128 -12.17 -6.05 -4.21
N LEU A 129 -11.23 -5.13 -3.98
CA LEU A 129 -10.62 -4.85 -2.69
C LEU A 129 -10.84 -3.39 -2.28
N ALA A 130 -11.55 -3.16 -1.18
CA ALA A 130 -11.85 -1.82 -0.67
C ALA A 130 -10.59 -1.01 -0.29
N GLY A 131 -9.50 -1.69 0.09
CA GLY A 131 -8.22 -1.06 0.38
C GLY A 131 -7.55 -0.40 -0.84
N LEU A 132 -8.01 -0.69 -2.06
CA LEU A 132 -7.57 -0.02 -3.29
C LEU A 132 -8.36 1.25 -3.61
N ASN A 133 -9.32 1.67 -2.77
CA ASN A 133 -10.11 2.87 -3.01
C ASN A 133 -9.26 4.15 -3.01
N GLU A 134 -9.77 5.20 -3.68
CA GLU A 134 -9.19 6.55 -3.59
C GLU A 134 -9.24 7.07 -2.15
N ILE A 135 -8.29 7.95 -1.79
CA ILE A 135 -8.24 8.55 -0.46
C ILE A 135 -9.52 9.39 -0.29
N PRO A 136 -10.38 9.13 0.71
CA PRO A 136 -11.63 9.87 0.80
C PRO A 136 -11.38 11.36 1.02
N ALA A 137 -11.97 12.22 0.19
CA ALA A 137 -11.70 13.66 0.20
C ALA A 137 -12.34 14.43 1.36
N GLY A 138 -13.14 13.77 2.19
CA GLY A 138 -13.79 14.38 3.36
C GLY A 138 -14.62 15.60 2.96
N ILE A 139 -14.32 16.76 3.53
CA ILE A 139 -15.05 18.01 3.22
C ILE A 139 -14.85 18.51 1.78
N PHE A 140 -13.86 17.99 1.06
CA PHE A 140 -13.57 18.37 -0.33
C PHE A 140 -14.28 17.48 -1.36
N GLU A 141 -15.02 16.46 -0.92
CA GLU A 141 -15.73 15.53 -1.81
C GLU A 141 -16.73 16.28 -2.72
N GLY A 142 -16.70 15.92 -4.01
CA GLY A 142 -17.56 16.50 -5.05
C GLY A 142 -17.26 17.96 -5.38
N GLN A 143 -16.21 18.56 -4.79
CA GLN A 143 -15.82 19.92 -5.10
C GLN A 143 -15.07 20.00 -6.42
N PRO A 144 -15.16 21.14 -7.14
CA PRO A 144 -14.26 21.41 -8.25
C PRO A 144 -12.80 21.42 -7.80
N ARG A 145 -11.93 20.89 -8.66
CA ARG A 145 -10.47 20.80 -8.51
C ARG A 145 -9.78 22.15 -8.75
N TYR A 146 -10.15 23.17 -7.97
CA TYR A 146 -9.44 24.44 -7.96
C TYR A 146 -8.29 24.41 -6.96
N LEU A 147 -7.33 25.34 -7.11
CA LEU A 147 -6.09 25.37 -6.35
C LEU A 147 -6.26 25.19 -4.83
N LEU A 148 -7.25 25.84 -4.21
CA LEU A 148 -7.46 25.74 -2.77
C LEU A 148 -8.03 24.37 -2.34
N THR A 149 -8.92 23.78 -3.14
CA THR A 149 -9.43 22.42 -2.91
C THR A 149 -8.28 21.43 -3.00
N GLU A 150 -7.48 21.52 -4.05
CA GLU A 150 -6.35 20.60 -4.28
C GLU A 150 -5.28 20.75 -3.20
N ILE A 151 -4.88 21.98 -2.83
CA ILE A 151 -3.95 22.19 -1.72
C ILE A 151 -4.51 21.64 -0.41
N GLY A 152 -5.80 21.90 -0.11
CA GLY A 152 -6.43 21.43 1.12
C GLY A 152 -6.53 19.91 1.20
N TYR A 153 -6.80 19.25 0.08
CA TYR A 153 -6.88 17.80 -0.05
C TYR A 153 -5.49 17.14 0.01
N PHE A 154 -4.50 17.66 -0.72
CA PHE A 154 -3.17 17.05 -0.81
C PHE A 154 -2.21 17.42 0.32
N ALA A 155 -2.40 18.54 1.03
CA ALA A 155 -1.50 18.93 2.11
C ALA A 155 -1.36 17.88 3.24
N PRO A 156 -2.44 17.23 3.71
CA PRO A 156 -2.35 16.08 4.62
C PRO A 156 -1.48 14.94 4.05
N MET A 157 -1.68 14.56 2.79
CA MET A 157 -0.92 13.48 2.15
C MET A 157 0.57 13.81 2.02
N ALA A 158 0.88 15.05 1.66
CA ALA A 158 2.26 15.54 1.68
C ALA A 158 2.87 15.46 3.08
N ALA A 159 2.08 15.72 4.13
CA ALA A 159 2.54 15.54 5.50
C ALA A 159 2.80 14.06 5.83
N TRP A 160 1.97 13.12 5.36
CA TRP A 160 2.18 11.67 5.54
C TRP A 160 3.47 11.20 4.90
N VAL A 161 3.74 11.64 3.67
CA VAL A 161 4.99 11.36 2.95
C VAL A 161 6.21 11.85 3.72
N LEU A 162 6.08 12.97 4.44
CA LEU A 162 7.12 13.53 5.33
C LEU A 162 7.16 12.88 6.72
N GLY A 163 6.42 11.79 6.94
CA GLY A 163 6.36 11.05 8.19
C GLY A 163 5.38 11.58 9.23
N LEU A 164 4.58 12.62 8.92
CA LEU A 164 3.56 13.18 9.83
C LEU A 164 2.21 12.48 9.62
N VAL A 165 2.17 11.17 9.87
CA VAL A 165 1.05 10.27 9.52
C VAL A 165 -0.24 10.51 10.30
N LEU A 166 -0.20 11.23 11.42
CA LEU A 166 -1.41 11.54 12.22
C LEU A 166 -2.22 12.74 11.68
N VAL A 167 -1.73 13.47 10.67
CA VAL A 167 -2.45 14.61 10.09
C VAL A 167 -3.68 14.10 9.35
N PRO A 168 -4.92 14.44 9.72
CA PRO A 168 -6.09 13.93 8.99
C PRO A 168 -6.36 14.75 7.71
N VAL A 169 -6.88 14.09 6.68
CA VAL A 169 -7.67 14.80 5.66
C VAL A 169 -8.92 15.35 6.37
N PRO A 170 -9.22 16.66 6.27
CA PRO A 170 -10.36 17.25 6.97
C PRO A 170 -11.68 16.52 6.70
N GLY A 171 -12.27 15.94 7.74
CA GLY A 171 -13.51 15.14 7.65
C GLY A 171 -13.31 13.73 7.10
N SER A 172 -12.09 13.22 7.12
CA SER A 172 -11.70 11.92 6.55
C SER A 172 -10.58 11.27 7.39
N ILE A 173 -9.87 10.32 6.79
CA ILE A 173 -8.83 9.48 7.38
C ILE A 173 -7.49 10.23 7.55
N ASN A 174 -6.63 9.68 8.41
CA ASN A 174 -5.22 10.07 8.49
C ASN A 174 -4.33 9.09 7.71
N GLY A 175 -3.01 9.34 7.74
CA GLY A 175 -2.01 8.56 7.03
C GLY A 175 -1.85 7.14 7.58
N VAL A 176 -2.07 6.91 8.87
CA VAL A 176 -2.00 5.56 9.46
C VAL A 176 -3.14 4.69 8.92
N GLN A 177 -4.36 5.20 8.95
CA GLN A 177 -5.53 4.49 8.42
C GLN A 177 -5.45 4.27 6.90
N PHE A 178 -4.92 5.25 6.16
CA PHE A 178 -4.66 5.12 4.73
C PHE A 178 -3.67 3.99 4.46
N ASP A 179 -2.55 3.99 5.17
CA ASP A 179 -1.48 3.02 5.00
C ASP A 179 -1.96 1.60 5.28
N GLU A 180 -2.65 1.38 6.41
CA GLU A 180 -3.22 0.09 6.78
C GLU A 180 -4.22 -0.45 5.74
N GLN A 181 -5.05 0.42 5.18
CA GLN A 181 -6.04 0.02 4.17
C GLN A 181 -5.37 -0.47 2.88
N VAL A 182 -4.40 0.28 2.37
CA VAL A 182 -3.71 -0.08 1.12
C VAL A 182 -2.78 -1.27 1.34
N THR A 183 -2.02 -1.28 2.44
CA THR A 183 -1.13 -2.40 2.79
C THR A 183 -1.92 -3.68 3.00
N GLY A 184 -3.08 -3.66 3.66
CA GLY A 184 -3.92 -4.85 3.80
C GLY A 184 -4.45 -5.41 2.46
N ALA A 185 -4.72 -4.54 1.48
CA ALA A 185 -5.07 -4.98 0.12
C ALA A 185 -3.85 -5.59 -0.61
N ILE A 186 -2.68 -4.96 -0.48
CA ILE A 186 -1.43 -5.46 -1.07
C ILE A 186 -1.01 -6.80 -0.45
N ASP A 187 -1.17 -6.98 0.85
CA ASP A 187 -0.93 -8.25 1.54
C ASP A 187 -1.87 -9.34 1.04
N THR A 188 -3.13 -9.00 0.78
CA THR A 188 -4.10 -9.94 0.18
C THR A 188 -3.63 -10.36 -1.22
N ILE A 189 -3.23 -9.39 -2.06
CA ILE A 189 -2.72 -9.65 -3.41
C ILE A 189 -1.45 -10.51 -3.35
N TYR A 190 -0.53 -10.20 -2.44
CA TYR A 190 0.69 -10.96 -2.22
C TYR A 190 0.39 -12.40 -1.86
N ASN A 191 -0.44 -12.62 -0.82
CA ASN A 191 -0.78 -13.94 -0.32
C ASN A 191 -1.48 -14.79 -1.39
N ASP A 192 -2.39 -14.20 -2.17
CA ASP A 192 -3.04 -14.88 -3.30
C ASP A 192 -2.02 -15.26 -4.40
N THR A 193 -1.08 -14.37 -4.70
CA THR A 193 -0.08 -14.56 -5.76
C THR A 193 0.87 -15.70 -5.41
N VAL A 194 1.41 -15.73 -4.19
CA VAL A 194 2.36 -16.78 -3.75
C VAL A 194 1.68 -18.10 -3.41
N ALA A 195 0.38 -18.09 -3.11
CA ALA A 195 -0.40 -19.31 -2.92
C ALA A 195 -0.73 -20.01 -4.26
N GLY A 196 -0.68 -19.28 -5.37
CA GLY A 196 -0.87 -19.82 -6.71
C GLY A 196 0.36 -20.55 -7.24
N GLU A 197 0.17 -21.58 -8.06
CA GLU A 197 1.26 -22.24 -8.81
C GLU A 197 1.64 -21.47 -10.10
N GLY A 198 1.23 -20.19 -10.19
CA GLY A 198 1.27 -19.36 -11.39
C GLY A 198 2.42 -18.36 -11.45
N PRO A 199 2.36 -17.38 -12.36
CA PRO A 199 3.33 -16.31 -12.45
C PRO A 199 3.36 -15.46 -11.17
N LEU A 200 4.54 -15.06 -10.70
CA LEU A 200 4.69 -14.17 -9.54
C LEU A 200 4.42 -12.70 -9.90
N ALA A 201 3.36 -12.44 -10.65
CA ALA A 201 2.97 -11.11 -11.09
C ALA A 201 1.47 -10.89 -10.91
N ALA A 202 1.07 -9.76 -10.35
CA ALA A 202 -0.34 -9.38 -10.18
C ALA A 202 -0.58 -7.94 -10.63
N VAL A 203 -1.83 -7.64 -11.02
CA VAL A 203 -2.25 -6.30 -11.46
C VAL A 203 -3.36 -5.79 -10.55
N ALA A 204 -3.20 -4.58 -10.01
CA ALA A 204 -4.20 -3.93 -9.17
C ALA A 204 -4.59 -2.56 -9.71
N TYR A 205 -5.88 -2.40 -10.03
CA TYR A 205 -6.47 -1.17 -10.53
C TYR A 205 -6.98 -0.30 -9.39
N SER A 206 -6.37 0.86 -9.20
CA SER A 206 -6.68 1.83 -8.15
C SER A 206 -6.79 3.25 -8.75
N SER A 207 -6.76 4.25 -7.90
CA SER A 207 -6.74 5.66 -8.28
C SER A 207 -5.34 6.26 -8.13
N GLY A 208 -5.19 7.45 -8.69
CA GLY A 208 -3.89 8.08 -8.76
C GLY A 208 -3.31 8.46 -7.39
N GLY A 209 -4.16 8.93 -6.48
CA GLY A 209 -3.77 9.32 -5.11
C GLY A 209 -3.15 8.15 -4.33
N PRO A 210 -3.88 7.03 -4.12
CA PRO A 210 -3.38 5.90 -3.36
C PRO A 210 -2.09 5.34 -3.92
N ASN A 211 -2.01 5.08 -5.24
CA ASN A 211 -0.80 4.55 -5.86
C ASN A 211 0.42 5.42 -5.60
N ALA A 212 0.29 6.74 -5.76
CA ALA A 212 1.40 7.67 -5.57
C ALA A 212 1.77 7.84 -4.09
N ILE A 213 0.78 8.04 -3.22
CA ILE A 213 1.02 8.32 -1.80
C ILE A 213 1.52 7.08 -1.08
N TRP A 214 0.94 5.91 -1.34
CA TRP A 214 1.42 4.66 -0.75
C TRP A 214 2.83 4.32 -1.25
N ALA A 215 3.12 4.46 -2.54
CA ALA A 215 4.48 4.24 -3.05
C ALA A 215 5.50 5.20 -2.39
N LEU A 216 5.16 6.49 -2.28
CA LEU A 216 6.02 7.46 -1.60
C LEU A 216 6.24 7.14 -0.13
N MET A 217 5.25 6.55 0.55
CA MET A 217 5.33 6.20 1.96
C MET A 217 6.06 4.90 2.23
N ASN A 218 5.98 3.90 1.34
CA ASN A 218 6.33 2.51 1.68
C ASN A 218 7.44 1.87 0.86
N VAL A 219 7.77 2.40 -0.33
CA VAL A 219 8.88 1.82 -1.08
C VAL A 219 10.22 2.25 -0.49
N GLU A 220 11.23 1.40 -0.63
CA GLU A 220 12.60 1.67 -0.16
C GLU A 220 13.31 2.76 -0.98
N ASN A 221 12.92 2.90 -2.24
CA ASN A 221 13.50 3.82 -3.22
C ASN A 221 12.49 4.87 -3.71
N PRO A 222 11.83 5.63 -2.82
CA PRO A 222 10.75 6.53 -3.21
C PRO A 222 11.28 7.56 -4.20
N PRO A 223 10.67 7.70 -5.39
CA PRO A 223 11.23 8.51 -6.46
C PRO A 223 10.88 9.99 -6.27
N PHE A 224 11.30 10.59 -5.15
CA PHE A 224 10.92 11.95 -4.77
C PHE A 224 11.19 12.98 -5.86
N LEU A 225 12.31 12.88 -6.59
CA LEU A 225 12.62 13.82 -7.67
C LEU A 225 11.72 13.62 -8.90
N LEU A 226 11.44 12.37 -9.29
CA LEU A 226 10.51 12.10 -10.41
C LEU A 226 9.10 12.54 -10.04
N LEU A 227 8.66 12.28 -8.81
CA LEU A 227 7.34 12.66 -8.32
C LEU A 227 7.23 14.15 -8.02
N LEU A 228 8.28 14.80 -7.54
CA LEU A 228 8.33 16.26 -7.42
C LEU A 228 8.26 16.90 -8.80
N GLN A 229 8.97 16.37 -9.80
CA GLN A 229 8.87 16.86 -11.16
C GLN A 229 7.47 16.66 -11.74
N GLN A 230 6.88 15.47 -11.58
CA GLN A 230 5.50 15.17 -11.97
C GLN A 230 4.51 16.09 -11.25
N LEU A 231 4.66 16.30 -9.93
CA LEU A 231 3.85 17.24 -9.16
C LEU A 231 4.05 18.69 -9.64
N LEU A 232 5.27 19.11 -9.99
CA LEU A 232 5.51 20.46 -10.50
C LEU A 232 4.97 20.65 -11.92
N GLU A 233 4.94 19.61 -12.73
CA GLU A 233 4.50 19.64 -14.13
C GLU A 233 2.99 19.43 -14.28
N THR A 234 2.40 18.49 -13.54
CA THR A 234 1.01 18.09 -13.65
C THR A 234 0.17 18.35 -12.40
N LEU A 235 0.79 18.80 -11.29
CA LEU A 235 0.14 19.02 -9.98
C LEU A 235 -0.74 17.84 -9.56
N GLY A 236 -0.33 16.62 -9.92
CA GLY A 236 -1.23 15.49 -9.83
C GLY A 236 -0.58 14.11 -9.99
N PRO A 237 -1.37 13.06 -9.70
CA PRO A 237 -0.95 11.66 -9.73
C PRO A 237 -0.48 11.17 -11.12
N PRO A 238 0.00 9.91 -11.26
CA PRO A 238 0.35 9.36 -12.57
C PRO A 238 -0.81 9.53 -13.56
N PRO A 239 -0.57 9.66 -14.88
CA PRO A 239 -1.64 9.92 -15.86
C PRO A 239 -2.72 8.82 -15.81
N ASN A 240 -3.91 9.10 -16.33
CA ASN A 240 -4.96 8.08 -16.46
C ASN A 240 -4.43 6.84 -17.22
N ALA A 241 -4.73 5.64 -16.72
CA ALA A 241 -4.14 4.37 -17.17
C ALA A 241 -2.61 4.25 -17.02
N GLY A 242 -1.99 5.13 -16.23
CA GLY A 242 -0.57 5.04 -15.86
C GLY A 242 -0.30 3.91 -14.88
N GLN A 243 0.87 3.30 -15.03
CA GLN A 243 1.32 2.13 -14.26
C GLN A 243 2.41 2.52 -13.26
N ALA A 244 2.42 1.89 -12.09
CA ALA A 244 3.53 1.89 -11.15
C ALA A 244 3.86 0.43 -10.83
N ILE A 245 5.01 -0.04 -11.30
CA ILE A 245 5.43 -1.43 -11.15
C ILE A 245 6.36 -1.51 -9.94
N LEU A 246 6.03 -2.40 -9.02
CA LEU A 246 6.79 -2.69 -7.82
C LEU A 246 7.29 -4.14 -7.84
N GLU A 247 8.43 -4.37 -7.20
CA GLU A 247 8.95 -5.70 -6.91
C GLU A 247 9.24 -5.78 -5.41
N GLY A 248 8.82 -6.85 -4.76
CA GLY A 248 9.01 -6.97 -3.31
C GLY A 248 8.11 -8.00 -2.65
N ASN A 249 8.07 -7.92 -1.34
CA ASN A 249 7.17 -8.69 -0.49
C ASN A 249 6.92 -7.95 0.84
N PRO A 250 5.90 -8.33 1.63
CA PRO A 250 5.58 -7.67 2.90
C PRO A 250 6.66 -7.75 3.98
N THR A 251 7.65 -8.64 3.85
CA THR A 251 8.71 -8.85 4.87
C THR A 251 9.98 -8.06 4.55
N ASP A 252 10.44 -8.15 3.31
CA ASP A 252 11.68 -7.52 2.84
C ASP A 252 11.45 -6.10 2.33
N GLY A 253 10.20 -5.71 2.08
CA GLY A 253 9.84 -4.39 1.56
C GLY A 253 9.55 -4.38 0.07
N TRP A 254 9.19 -3.20 -0.43
CA TRP A 254 8.82 -2.98 -1.83
C TRP A 254 9.80 -2.01 -2.49
N THR A 255 10.24 -2.34 -3.68
CA THR A 255 11.05 -1.46 -4.54
C THR A 255 10.21 -1.05 -5.74
N LEU A 256 10.12 0.26 -6.01
CA LEU A 256 9.52 0.76 -7.24
C LEU A 256 10.49 0.57 -8.40
N VAL A 257 10.09 -0.16 -9.44
CA VAL A 257 10.96 -0.49 -10.58
C VAL A 257 10.64 0.35 -11.81
N SER A 258 9.38 0.72 -12.00
CA SER A 258 8.95 1.58 -13.10
C SER A 258 7.82 2.50 -12.68
N TRP A 259 7.93 3.76 -13.11
CA TRP A 259 6.89 4.77 -13.00
C TRP A 259 6.45 5.20 -14.39
N ASN A 260 5.29 4.70 -14.83
CA ASN A 260 4.68 4.98 -16.12
C ASN A 260 5.64 4.80 -17.31
N GLY A 261 6.35 3.67 -17.33
CA GLY A 261 7.35 3.34 -18.35
C GLY A 261 8.73 3.97 -18.16
N THR A 262 8.89 4.87 -17.17
CA THR A 262 10.20 5.40 -16.77
C THR A 262 10.81 4.46 -15.73
N ALA A 263 12.00 3.93 -16.00
CA ALA A 263 12.71 3.10 -15.03
C ALA A 263 13.12 3.92 -13.79
N VAL A 264 12.96 3.34 -12.61
CA VAL A 264 13.36 3.95 -11.34
C VAL A 264 14.61 3.23 -10.82
N PRO A 265 15.68 3.94 -10.42
CA PRO A 265 16.84 3.31 -9.81
C PRO A 265 16.43 2.53 -8.55
N GLN A 266 16.79 1.25 -8.48
CA GLN A 266 16.44 0.40 -7.33
C GLN A 266 17.24 0.76 -6.08
N THR A 267 18.46 1.27 -6.24
CA THR A 267 19.26 1.81 -5.14
C THR A 267 18.97 3.31 -5.00
N PRO A 268 18.39 3.77 -3.88
CA PRO A 268 18.17 5.20 -3.66
C PRO A 268 19.50 5.94 -3.50
N ASP A 269 19.52 7.22 -3.88
CA ASP A 269 20.66 8.08 -3.57
C ASP A 269 20.77 8.32 -2.06
N LEU A 270 21.95 8.78 -1.60
CA LEU A 270 22.24 9.00 -0.19
C LEU A 270 21.20 9.88 0.53
N LEU A 271 20.69 10.93 -0.11
CA LEU A 271 19.73 11.83 0.54
C LEU A 271 18.36 11.16 0.65
N THR A 272 17.95 10.44 -0.40
CA THR A 272 16.71 9.67 -0.40
C THR A 272 16.74 8.57 0.67
N GLY A 273 17.80 7.77 0.74
CA GLY A 273 17.95 6.73 1.76
C GLY A 273 17.94 7.28 3.18
N LEU A 274 18.72 8.33 3.46
CA LEU A 274 18.78 8.93 4.80
C LEU A 274 17.44 9.57 5.20
N PHE A 275 16.68 10.08 4.23
CA PHE A 275 15.33 10.58 4.48
C PHE A 275 14.39 9.44 4.89
N VAL A 276 14.42 8.32 4.17
CA VAL A 276 13.62 7.13 4.48
C VAL A 276 13.96 6.61 5.88
N ASP A 277 15.26 6.42 6.17
CA ASP A 277 15.73 5.97 7.50
C ASP A 277 15.18 6.85 8.63
N PHE A 278 15.23 8.19 8.44
CA PHE A 278 14.74 9.14 9.43
C PHE A 278 13.21 9.14 9.53
N ARG A 279 12.51 9.06 8.39
CA ARG A 279 11.05 9.00 8.34
C ARG A 279 10.55 7.78 9.12
N ASP A 280 11.13 6.62 8.88
CA ASP A 280 10.66 5.36 9.47
C ASP A 280 10.84 5.39 11.00
N LEU A 281 11.95 5.98 11.49
CA LEU A 281 12.17 6.24 12.91
C LEU A 281 11.07 7.11 13.54
N ILE A 282 10.60 8.16 12.85
CA ILE A 282 9.59 9.08 13.41
C ILE A 282 8.15 8.59 13.23
N VAL A 283 7.89 7.70 12.28
CA VAL A 283 6.55 7.13 12.01
C VAL A 283 6.18 6.11 13.09
N ALA A 284 7.11 5.24 13.50
CA ALA A 284 6.85 4.18 14.49
C ALA A 284 6.11 4.65 15.77
N PRO A 285 6.55 5.71 16.49
CA PRO A 285 5.82 6.18 17.67
C PRO A 285 4.45 6.79 17.38
N GLN A 286 4.22 7.29 16.17
CA GLN A 286 2.92 7.83 15.76
C GLN A 286 1.90 6.73 15.49
N VAL A 287 2.32 5.66 14.78
CA VAL A 287 1.49 4.47 14.54
C VAL A 287 1.15 3.79 15.86
N ALA A 288 2.14 3.58 16.74
CA ALA A 288 1.93 3.02 18.07
C ALA A 288 0.90 3.84 18.89
N ALA A 289 1.01 5.18 18.85
CA ALA A 289 0.05 6.06 19.53
C ALA A 289 -1.36 5.96 18.93
N TRP A 290 -1.48 5.80 17.60
CA TRP A 290 -2.75 5.60 16.92
C TRP A 290 -3.44 4.30 17.35
N HIS A 291 -2.74 3.16 17.32
CA HIS A 291 -3.31 1.86 17.72
C HIS A 291 -3.74 1.83 19.19
N VAL A 292 -2.96 2.45 20.07
CA VAL A 292 -3.37 2.60 21.48
C VAL A 292 -4.63 3.44 21.60
N TRP A 293 -4.74 4.55 20.86
CA TRP A 293 -5.94 5.37 20.85
C TRP A 293 -7.16 4.60 20.31
N GLU A 294 -7.00 3.85 19.22
CA GLU A 294 -8.06 3.04 18.62
C GLU A 294 -8.54 1.93 19.56
N ALA A 295 -7.61 1.21 20.20
CA ALA A 295 -7.94 0.19 21.20
C ALA A 295 -8.70 0.80 22.39
N ILE A 296 -8.33 2.01 22.84
CA ILE A 296 -9.06 2.75 23.88
C ILE A 296 -10.48 3.08 23.43
N GLN A 297 -10.70 3.46 22.18
CA GLN A 297 -12.06 3.70 21.65
C GLN A 297 -12.90 2.42 21.60
N GLY A 298 -12.27 1.28 21.28
CA GLY A 298 -12.91 -0.04 21.29
C GLY A 298 -13.33 -0.52 22.69
N GLY A 299 -12.54 -0.16 23.72
CA GLY A 299 -12.88 -0.39 25.13
C GLY A 299 -12.57 -1.80 25.66
N ASP A 300 -11.95 -2.67 24.87
CA ASP A 300 -11.47 -3.99 25.31
C ASP A 300 -10.10 -3.88 25.97
N SER A 301 -9.97 -4.32 27.22
CA SER A 301 -8.72 -4.24 27.97
C SER A 301 -7.59 -5.08 27.37
N THR A 302 -7.93 -6.18 26.70
CA THR A 302 -6.98 -7.08 26.02
C THR A 302 -6.38 -6.36 24.84
N ASP A 303 -7.22 -5.73 24.01
CA ASP A 303 -6.77 -4.97 22.84
C ASP A 303 -5.89 -3.79 23.25
N ILE A 304 -6.25 -3.08 24.32
CA ILE A 304 -5.43 -1.99 24.87
C ILE A 304 -4.06 -2.50 25.32
N SER A 305 -4.02 -3.64 26.05
CA SER A 305 -2.76 -4.21 26.52
C SER A 305 -1.88 -4.70 25.36
N SER A 306 -2.50 -5.28 24.33
CA SER A 306 -1.84 -5.73 23.11
C SER A 306 -1.25 -4.54 22.35
N ALA A 307 -2.05 -3.49 22.11
CA ALA A 307 -1.60 -2.28 21.43
C ALA A 307 -0.44 -1.58 22.16
N LEU A 308 -0.46 -1.56 23.50
CA LEU A 308 0.64 -1.01 24.29
C LEU A 308 1.93 -1.84 24.16
N GLN A 309 1.81 -3.17 24.18
CA GLN A 309 2.97 -4.06 24.07
C GLN A 309 3.58 -4.03 22.66
N THR A 310 2.73 -4.19 21.64
CA THR A 310 3.14 -4.12 20.23
C THR A 310 3.74 -2.76 19.91
N GLY A 311 3.05 -1.67 20.26
CA GLY A 311 3.56 -0.32 20.03
C GLY A 311 4.89 -0.03 20.73
N PHE A 312 5.11 -0.54 21.95
CA PHE A 312 6.42 -0.44 22.61
C PHE A 312 7.51 -1.19 21.85
N ASN A 313 7.22 -2.41 21.40
CA ASN A 313 8.18 -3.24 20.67
C ASN A 313 8.54 -2.62 19.31
N ASP A 314 7.55 -2.10 18.58
CA ASP A 314 7.76 -1.50 17.26
C ASP A 314 8.59 -0.22 17.36
N VAL A 315 8.29 0.63 18.35
CA VAL A 315 9.11 1.82 18.63
C VAL A 315 10.53 1.41 19.01
N LEU A 316 10.70 0.44 19.90
CA LEU A 316 12.03 -0.03 20.27
C LEU A 316 12.79 -0.57 19.06
N ALA A 317 12.14 -1.38 18.23
CA ALA A 317 12.71 -1.95 17.01
C ALA A 317 13.21 -0.84 16.07
N ALA A 318 12.37 0.17 15.78
CA ALA A 318 12.74 1.31 14.94
C ALA A 318 13.97 2.07 15.48
N PHE A 319 13.99 2.36 16.79
CA PHE A 319 15.14 3.03 17.43
C PHE A 319 16.41 2.17 17.42
N THR A 320 16.28 0.83 17.51
CA THR A 320 17.42 -0.08 17.48
C THR A 320 17.98 -0.31 16.06
N ALA A 321 17.11 -0.34 15.06
CA ALA A 321 17.48 -0.55 13.66
C ALA A 321 18.08 0.70 13.01
N PHE A 322 17.62 1.90 13.42
CA PHE A 322 18.00 3.17 12.80
C PHE A 322 19.52 3.40 12.64
N PRO A 323 20.39 3.16 13.64
CA PRO A 323 21.83 3.33 13.44
C PRO A 323 22.41 2.43 12.36
N GLN A 324 21.92 1.19 12.24
CA GLN A 324 22.39 0.25 11.22
C GLN A 324 21.86 0.64 9.84
N ALA A 325 20.58 1.00 9.74
CA ALA A 325 19.97 1.48 8.49
C ALA A 325 20.75 2.67 7.90
N VAL A 326 21.09 3.66 8.73
CA VAL A 326 21.93 4.81 8.31
C VAL A 326 23.31 4.38 7.81
N ILE A 327 23.94 3.38 8.47
CA ILE A 327 25.24 2.84 8.02
C ILE A 327 25.08 2.13 6.68
N ASP A 328 24.04 1.32 6.51
CA ASP A 328 23.77 0.58 5.28
C ASP A 328 23.51 1.55 4.11
N THR A 329 22.70 2.58 4.33
CA THR A 329 22.48 3.68 3.37
C THR A 329 23.79 4.37 2.97
N ILE A 330 24.63 4.75 3.95
CA ILE A 330 25.91 5.42 3.66
C ILE A 330 26.85 4.49 2.89
N THR A 331 26.95 3.22 3.30
CA THR A 331 27.87 2.27 2.66
C THR A 331 27.40 1.86 1.28
N GLY A 332 26.10 1.69 1.06
CA GLY A 332 25.51 1.44 -0.26
C GLY A 332 25.80 2.59 -1.23
N ALA A 333 25.50 3.83 -0.83
CA ALA A 333 25.76 5.00 -1.68
C ALA A 333 27.26 5.20 -2.01
N LEU A 334 28.16 4.87 -1.07
CA LEU A 334 29.60 4.93 -1.30
C LEU A 334 30.12 3.75 -2.15
N GLY A 335 29.56 2.55 -1.99
CA GLY A 335 29.90 1.35 -2.76
C GLY A 335 29.72 1.58 -4.26
N ASP A 336 28.58 2.17 -4.65
CA ASP A 336 28.29 2.52 -6.04
C ASP A 336 29.27 3.56 -6.61
N SER A 337 29.68 4.53 -5.80
CA SER A 337 30.67 5.54 -6.22
C SER A 337 32.04 4.95 -6.53
N THR A 338 32.44 3.88 -5.81
CA THR A 338 33.68 3.15 -6.08
C THR A 338 33.58 2.23 -7.28
N GLY A 339 32.40 1.64 -7.54
CA GLY A 339 32.11 0.84 -8.73
C GLY A 339 32.16 1.67 -10.02
N VAL A 340 31.58 2.87 -10.02
CA VAL A 340 31.62 3.81 -11.17
C VAL A 340 33.05 4.30 -11.42
N ALA A 341 33.81 4.60 -10.36
CA ALA A 341 35.22 4.96 -10.49
C ALA A 341 36.05 3.81 -11.09
N ALA A 342 35.84 2.57 -10.65
CA ALA A 342 36.55 1.40 -11.18
C ALA A 342 36.16 1.09 -12.64
N ALA A 343 34.89 1.22 -13.01
CA ALA A 343 34.42 1.03 -14.39
C ALA A 343 35.00 2.09 -15.34
N SER A 344 35.07 3.36 -14.90
CA SER A 344 35.67 4.44 -15.71
C SER A 344 37.19 4.26 -15.92
N VAL A 345 37.90 3.67 -14.96
CA VAL A 345 39.32 3.35 -15.08
C VAL A 345 39.54 2.13 -15.98
N ALA A 346 38.65 1.13 -15.92
CA ALA A 346 38.70 -0.03 -16.80
C ALA A 346 38.42 0.33 -18.27
N ASP A 347 37.41 1.17 -18.53
CA ASP A 347 37.13 1.67 -19.89
C ASP A 347 38.24 2.60 -20.41
N GLY A 348 38.82 3.42 -19.53
CA GLY A 348 39.99 4.26 -19.87
C GLY A 348 41.25 3.45 -20.21
N LEU A 349 41.42 2.26 -19.62
CA LEU A 349 42.51 1.34 -19.92
C LEU A 349 42.22 0.49 -21.18
N ALA A 350 40.97 0.10 -21.42
CA ALA A 350 40.56 -0.65 -22.60
C ALA A 350 40.56 0.19 -23.89
N GLY A 351 40.34 1.51 -23.79
CA GLY A 351 40.47 2.44 -24.92
C GLY A 351 41.91 2.85 -25.26
N ALA A 352 42.90 2.39 -24.48
CA ALA A 352 44.31 2.76 -24.61
C ALA A 352 45.23 1.61 -25.11
N ILE A 353 44.65 0.49 -25.56
CA ILE A 353 45.33 -0.66 -26.17
C ILE A 353 44.88 -0.79 -27.62
#